data_AF-A0A3D1E2P6-F1
#
_entry.id   AF-A0A3D1E2P6-F1
#
_cell.length_a   1.000
_cell.length_b   1.000
_cell.length_c   1.000
_cell.angle_alpha   90.00
_cell.angle_beta   90.00
_cell.angle_gamma   90.00
#
_symmetry.space_group_name_H-M   'P 1'
#
loop_
_entity.id
_entity.type
_entity.pdbx_description
1 polymer ?
#
loop_
_entity_poly.entity_id
_entity_poly.type
_entity_poly.pdbx_seq_one_letter_code
_entity_poly.pdbx_strand_id
1 'polypeptide(L)'
;GGGLPTADYLSVDLQPRPPRLPAFGTGGDVWRIRRLRALDSVPAVLEEIWLDGSCADQLDMSWLPESLYAFYQSELGFWISRAEDSVGVGTIPDWAPDIFGLAAGSASGVVDRRAWAQGPDA
;
A
#
# COMPACT_ATOMS: atom_id res chain seq x y z
N GLY A 1 -8.30 -4.89 23.60
CA GLY A 1 -6.98 -4.54 23.02
C GLY A 1 -7.05 -4.75 21.52
N GLY A 2 -6.36 -3.94 20.73
CA GLY A 2 -6.49 -3.90 19.26
C GLY A 2 -5.68 -4.93 18.46
N GLY A 3 -5.13 -5.96 19.11
CA GLY A 3 -4.25 -6.99 18.51
C GLY A 3 -2.87 -6.49 18.08
N LEU A 4 -1.89 -7.39 17.99
CA LEU A 4 -0.55 -7.08 17.47
C LEU A 4 -0.60 -7.01 15.94
N PRO A 5 -0.30 -5.86 15.31
CA PRO A 5 -0.35 -5.73 13.87
C PRO A 5 0.91 -6.29 13.21
N THR A 6 0.74 -7.11 12.18
CA THR A 6 1.81 -7.62 11.31
C THR A 6 1.51 -7.28 9.86
N ALA A 7 2.49 -7.47 8.98
CA ALA A 7 2.34 -7.26 7.54
C ALA A 7 3.22 -8.23 6.75
N ASP A 8 2.59 -9.08 5.94
CA ASP A 8 3.25 -9.87 4.92
C ASP A 8 3.20 -9.11 3.60
N TYR A 9 4.34 -8.95 2.94
CA TYR A 9 4.38 -8.43 1.59
C TYR A 9 3.98 -9.53 0.61
N LEU A 10 3.14 -9.21 -0.37
CA LEU A 10 2.66 -10.14 -1.39
C LEU A 10 3.34 -9.90 -2.74
N SER A 11 3.54 -8.63 -3.09
CA SER A 11 4.32 -8.23 -4.28
C SER A 11 4.83 -6.80 -4.16
N VAL A 12 5.93 -6.53 -4.88
CA VAL A 12 6.50 -5.20 -5.09
C VAL A 12 6.87 -5.10 -6.56
N ASP A 13 6.26 -4.18 -7.30
CA ASP A 13 6.40 -4.11 -8.76
C ASP A 13 6.54 -2.65 -9.22
N LEU A 14 7.52 -2.36 -10.10
CA LEU A 14 7.56 -1.11 -10.87
C LEU A 14 6.79 -1.31 -12.17
N GLN A 15 5.84 -0.43 -12.47
CA GLN A 15 5.04 -0.53 -13.69
C GLN A 15 4.53 0.84 -14.16
N PRO A 16 4.12 0.96 -15.43
CA PRO A 16 3.41 2.14 -15.90
C PRO A 16 2.15 2.41 -15.08
N ARG A 17 1.83 3.68 -14.85
CA ARG A 17 0.63 4.08 -14.11
C ARG A 17 -0.64 3.48 -14.72
N PRO A 18 -1.41 2.67 -13.97
CA PRO A 18 -2.71 2.20 -14.43
C PRO A 18 -3.69 3.36 -14.66
N PRO A 19 -4.51 3.35 -15.72
CA PRO A 19 -5.45 4.43 -16.02
C PRO A 19 -6.49 4.73 -14.93
N ARG A 20 -6.75 3.76 -14.05
CA ARG A 20 -7.69 3.91 -12.92
C ARG A 20 -7.12 4.73 -11.77
N LEU A 21 -5.80 4.92 -11.70
CA LEU A 21 -5.20 5.69 -10.63
C LEU A 21 -5.38 7.20 -10.90
N PRO A 22 -5.66 8.00 -9.86
CA PRO A 22 -5.62 9.45 -10.00
C PRO A 22 -4.20 9.89 -10.41
N ALA A 23 -4.10 11.10 -10.96
CA ALA A 23 -2.79 11.70 -11.19
C ALA A 23 -2.14 12.06 -9.84
N PHE A 24 -0.90 11.61 -9.63
CA PHE A 24 -0.01 12.03 -8.53
C PHE A 24 1.43 12.04 -9.04
N GLY A 25 2.36 12.63 -8.28
CA GLY A 25 3.80 12.63 -8.59
C GLY A 25 4.15 13.09 -10.02
N THR A 26 5.14 12.43 -10.65
CA THR A 26 5.75 12.86 -11.92
C THR A 26 4.96 12.43 -13.16
N GLY A 27 4.00 11.51 -13.02
CA GLY A 27 3.17 11.05 -14.14
C GLY A 27 3.69 9.83 -14.89
N GLY A 28 4.88 9.33 -14.54
CA GLY A 28 5.50 8.17 -15.18
C GLY A 28 5.13 6.84 -14.53
N ASP A 29 6.14 5.99 -14.37
CA ASP A 29 6.01 4.71 -13.68
C ASP A 29 5.66 4.89 -12.20
N VAL A 30 5.11 3.84 -11.60
CA VAL A 30 4.69 3.79 -10.20
C VAL A 30 5.14 2.49 -9.56
N TRP A 31 5.56 2.57 -8.31
CA TRP A 31 5.78 1.39 -7.46
C TRP A 31 4.43 0.93 -6.91
N ARG A 32 4.11 -0.36 -7.08
CA ARG A 32 2.97 -1.04 -6.45
C ARG A 32 3.49 -1.95 -5.35
N ILE A 33 2.94 -1.79 -4.15
CA ILE A 33 3.20 -2.68 -3.01
C ILE A 33 1.87 -3.32 -2.62
N ARG A 34 1.82 -4.65 -2.59
CA ARG A 34 0.67 -5.40 -2.07
C ARG A 34 1.03 -6.04 -0.74
N ARG A 35 0.14 -5.95 0.24
CA ARG A 35 0.36 -6.52 1.58
C ARG A 35 -0.87 -7.23 2.12
N LEU A 36 -0.63 -8.24 2.91
CA LEU A 36 -1.61 -8.86 3.80
C LEU A 36 -1.28 -8.43 5.24
N ARG A 37 -2.22 -7.76 5.90
CA ARG A 37 -2.11 -7.41 7.31
C ARG A 37 -2.88 -8.38 8.16
N ALA A 38 -2.29 -8.72 9.31
CA ALA A 38 -2.95 -9.52 10.33
C ALA A 38 -2.96 -8.79 11.69
N LEU A 39 -3.97 -9.11 12.50
CA LEU A 39 -4.06 -8.74 13.90
C LEU A 39 -4.06 -10.03 14.72
N ASP A 40 -3.09 -10.17 15.63
CA ASP A 40 -2.91 -11.41 16.41
C ASP A 40 -2.81 -12.67 15.51
N SER A 41 -2.09 -12.53 14.38
CA SER A 41 -1.94 -13.57 13.33
C SER A 41 -3.22 -13.93 12.56
N VAL A 42 -4.31 -13.17 12.75
CA VAL A 42 -5.54 -13.33 11.96
C VAL A 42 -5.52 -12.34 10.79
N PRO A 43 -5.52 -12.81 9.52
CA PRO A 43 -5.69 -11.99 8.33
C PRO A 43 -6.87 -11.01 8.46
N ALA A 44 -6.61 -9.73 8.22
CA ALA A 44 -7.56 -8.66 8.49
C ALA A 44 -7.71 -7.66 7.34
N VAL A 45 -6.62 -7.31 6.64
CA VAL A 45 -6.65 -6.28 5.59
C VAL A 45 -5.74 -6.66 4.43
N LEU A 46 -6.24 -6.46 3.22
CA LEU A 46 -5.44 -6.46 1.99
C LEU A 46 -5.17 -5.01 1.59
N GLU A 47 -3.91 -4.68 1.37
CA GLU A 47 -3.50 -3.33 0.98
C GLU A 47 -2.89 -3.35 -0.42
N GLU A 48 -3.24 -2.38 -1.25
CA GLU A 48 -2.55 -2.08 -2.50
C GLU A 48 -2.13 -0.61 -2.46
N ILE A 49 -0.83 -0.39 -2.32
CA ILE A 49 -0.22 0.92 -2.11
C ILE A 49 0.52 1.30 -3.39
N TRP A 50 0.39 2.57 -3.77
CA TRP A 50 1.00 3.12 -4.98
C TRP A 50 1.87 4.33 -4.61
N LEU A 51 3.14 4.28 -5.01
CA LEU A 51 4.10 5.38 -4.87
C LEU A 51 4.56 5.84 -6.26
N ASP A 52 4.96 7.10 -6.39
CA ASP A 52 5.53 7.58 -7.65
C ASP A 52 6.86 6.87 -7.92
N GLY A 53 7.14 6.52 -9.18
CA GLY A 53 8.36 5.79 -9.54
C GLY A 53 9.63 6.55 -9.18
N SER A 54 9.59 7.89 -9.07
CA SER A 54 10.74 8.69 -8.67
C SER A 54 11.07 8.62 -7.17
N CYS A 55 10.24 7.97 -6.34
CA CYS A 55 10.48 7.90 -4.90
C CYS A 55 11.63 6.96 -4.52
N ALA A 56 12.00 6.02 -5.39
CA ALA A 56 13.06 5.06 -5.18
C ALA A 56 13.57 4.54 -6.53
N ASP A 57 14.90 4.46 -6.68
CA ASP A 57 15.52 3.83 -7.86
C ASP A 57 15.27 2.31 -7.90
N GLN A 58 15.19 1.68 -6.71
CA GLN A 58 14.91 0.27 -6.54
C GLN A 58 14.10 0.04 -5.26
N LEU A 59 13.12 -0.85 -5.34
CA LEU A 59 12.34 -1.32 -4.20
C LEU A 59 12.25 -2.85 -4.26
N ASP A 60 12.75 -3.51 -3.21
CA ASP A 60 12.75 -4.97 -3.12
C ASP A 60 11.94 -5.42 -1.90
N MET A 61 11.07 -6.40 -2.11
CA MET A 61 10.22 -6.98 -1.06
C MET A 61 11.02 -7.50 0.14
N SER A 62 12.23 -8.04 -0.08
CA SER A 62 13.06 -8.65 0.96
C SER A 62 13.63 -7.65 1.97
N TRP A 63 13.62 -6.35 1.66
CA TRP A 63 14.17 -5.30 2.52
C TRP A 63 13.11 -4.34 3.06
N LEU A 64 11.84 -4.53 2.70
CA LEU A 64 10.77 -3.68 3.18
C LEU A 64 10.46 -3.98 4.66
N PRO A 65 10.57 -2.98 5.55
CA PRO A 65 10.30 -3.19 6.97
C PRO A 65 8.79 -3.27 7.24
N GLU A 66 8.40 -3.75 8.42
CA GLU A 66 6.98 -3.82 8.81
C GLU A 66 6.29 -2.44 8.82
N SER A 67 7.04 -1.39 9.20
CA SER A 67 6.55 -0.02 9.27
C SER A 67 6.91 0.78 8.02
N LEU A 68 5.97 0.91 7.08
CA LEU A 68 6.17 1.74 5.89
C LEU A 68 6.36 3.22 6.20
N TYR A 69 5.77 3.75 7.27
CA TYR A 69 5.98 5.17 7.62
C TYR A 69 7.42 5.44 8.05
N ALA A 70 8.01 4.52 8.82
CA ALA A 70 9.42 4.61 9.18
C ALA A 70 10.31 4.48 7.94
N PHE A 71 9.98 3.55 7.04
CA PHE A 71 10.67 3.35 5.76
C PHE A 71 10.65 4.61 4.88
N TYR A 72 9.49 5.25 4.70
CA TYR A 72 9.37 6.46 3.89
C TYR A 72 10.30 7.56 4.38
N GLN A 73 10.37 7.74 5.69
CA GLN A 73 11.21 8.79 6.28
C GLN A 73 12.69 8.45 6.22
N SER A 74 13.07 7.22 6.56
CA SER A 74 14.48 6.81 6.70
C SER A 74 15.15 6.52 5.37
N GLU A 75 14.46 5.84 4.46
CA GLU A 75 15.05 5.35 3.20
C GLU A 75 14.62 6.17 1.99
N LEU A 76 13.39 6.72 1.99
CA LEU A 76 12.87 7.48 0.85
C LEU A 76 12.92 9.01 1.06
N GLY A 77 13.34 9.48 2.24
CA GLY A 77 13.56 10.89 2.53
C GLY A 77 12.29 11.76 2.56
N PHE A 78 11.10 11.17 2.66
CA PHE A 78 9.83 11.92 2.77
C PHE A 78 8.96 11.41 3.92
N TRP A 79 8.05 12.25 4.40
CA TRP A 79 7.03 11.86 5.36
C TRP A 79 5.64 12.23 4.86
N ILE A 80 4.62 11.51 5.33
CA ILE A 80 3.23 11.86 5.02
C ILE A 80 2.79 13.01 5.94
N SER A 81 2.50 14.17 5.36
CA SER A 81 2.06 15.36 6.09
C SER A 81 0.53 15.45 6.20
N ARG A 82 -0.16 14.87 5.21
CA ARG A 82 -1.63 14.85 5.14
C ARG A 82 -2.12 13.56 4.50
N ALA A 83 -3.25 13.06 4.96
CA ALA A 83 -3.98 11.98 4.32
C ALA A 83 -5.49 12.29 4.31
N GLU A 84 -6.16 11.85 3.26
CA GLU A 84 -7.62 11.84 3.14
C GLU A 84 -8.07 10.41 2.89
N ASP A 85 -9.01 9.94 3.72
CA ASP A 85 -9.59 8.61 3.62
C ASP A 85 -11.04 8.69 3.18
N SER A 86 -11.42 7.84 2.22
CA SER A 86 -12.80 7.59 1.83
C SER A 86 -13.17 6.15 2.14
N VAL A 87 -14.28 5.94 2.84
CA VAL A 87 -14.77 4.61 3.23
C VAL A 87 -15.94 4.23 2.34
N GLY A 88 -15.93 3.02 1.83
CA GLY A 88 -16.99 2.50 0.97
C GLY A 88 -17.14 0.98 1.06
N VAL A 89 -17.94 0.47 0.14
CA VAL A 89 -18.13 -0.97 -0.08
C VAL A 89 -17.58 -1.31 -1.45
N GLY A 90 -16.77 -2.37 -1.51
CA GLY A 90 -16.19 -2.89 -2.73
C GLY A 90 -16.20 -4.41 -2.71
N THR A 91 -15.26 -5.01 -3.42
CA THR A 91 -15.12 -6.47 -3.49
C THR A 91 -13.69 -6.89 -3.19
N ILE A 92 -13.52 -8.11 -2.70
CA ILE A 92 -12.21 -8.72 -2.51
C ILE A 92 -11.51 -8.86 -3.87
N PRO A 93 -10.26 -8.40 -3.99
CA PRO A 93 -9.55 -8.44 -5.26
C PRO A 93 -9.18 -9.86 -5.69
N ASP A 94 -8.94 -10.05 -6.98
CA ASP A 94 -8.51 -11.32 -7.59
C ASP A 94 -7.14 -11.82 -7.11
N TRP A 95 -6.30 -10.91 -6.62
CA TRP A 95 -4.97 -11.21 -6.08
C TRP A 95 -4.97 -11.57 -4.60
N ALA A 96 -6.12 -11.58 -3.94
CA ALA A 96 -6.22 -12.00 -2.54
C ALA A 96 -5.68 -13.43 -2.37
N PRO A 97 -4.72 -13.66 -1.45
CA PRO A 97 -4.21 -15.00 -1.19
C PRO A 97 -5.26 -15.83 -0.44
N ASP A 98 -5.27 -17.15 -0.64
CA ASP A 98 -6.25 -18.07 -0.02
C ASP A 98 -6.34 -17.91 1.52
N ILE A 99 -5.21 -17.61 2.16
CA ILE A 99 -5.13 -17.40 3.62
C ILE A 99 -5.99 -16.23 4.12
N PHE A 100 -6.35 -15.27 3.26
CA PHE A 100 -7.25 -14.19 3.62
C PHE A 100 -8.67 -14.69 3.98
N GLY A 101 -9.05 -15.87 3.47
CA GLY A 101 -10.26 -16.59 3.89
C GLY A 101 -11.57 -16.06 3.28
N LEU A 102 -11.52 -15.01 2.47
CA LEU A 102 -12.66 -14.50 1.70
C LEU A 102 -12.42 -14.70 0.21
N ALA A 103 -13.46 -15.09 -0.53
CA ALA A 103 -13.38 -15.33 -1.95
C ALA A 103 -13.24 -14.02 -2.74
N ALA A 104 -12.40 -14.01 -3.77
CA ALA A 104 -12.35 -12.92 -4.74
C ALA A 104 -13.76 -12.59 -5.29
N GLY A 105 -14.06 -11.31 -5.40
CA GLY A 105 -15.38 -10.81 -5.81
C GLY A 105 -16.43 -10.75 -4.69
N SER A 106 -16.20 -11.32 -3.50
CA SER A 106 -17.14 -11.17 -2.38
C SER A 106 -17.15 -9.73 -1.85
N ALA A 107 -18.30 -9.27 -1.34
CA ALA A 107 -18.43 -7.94 -0.77
C ALA A 107 -17.44 -7.71 0.39
N SER A 108 -16.87 -6.50 0.46
CA SER A 108 -15.96 -6.08 1.52
C SER A 108 -16.09 -4.58 1.79
N GLY A 109 -15.70 -4.16 3.00
CA GLY A 109 -15.35 -2.76 3.23
C GLY A 109 -14.07 -2.40 2.46
N VAL A 110 -14.02 -1.17 1.95
CA VAL A 110 -12.84 -0.61 1.29
C VAL A 110 -12.54 0.76 1.89
N VAL A 111 -11.25 1.04 2.09
CA VAL A 111 -10.76 2.36 2.47
C VAL A 111 -9.78 2.80 1.38
N ASP A 112 -10.15 3.85 0.65
CA ASP A 112 -9.26 4.51 -0.29
C ASP A 112 -8.54 5.65 0.42
N ARG A 113 -7.21 5.57 0.51
CA ARG A 113 -6.37 6.62 1.09
C ARG A 113 -5.61 7.37 0.01
N ARG A 114 -5.71 8.70 0.02
CA ARG A 114 -4.78 9.60 -0.70
C ARG A 114 -3.89 10.29 0.32
N ALA A 115 -2.59 10.25 0.09
CA ALA A 115 -1.60 10.80 1.01
C ALA A 115 -0.68 11.78 0.27
N TRP A 116 -0.35 12.89 0.93
CA TRP A 116 0.57 13.89 0.43
C TRP A 116 1.85 13.82 1.24
N ALA A 117 2.96 13.61 0.53
CA ALA A 117 4.28 13.60 1.10
C ALA A 117 4.82 15.03 1.24
N GLN A 118 5.72 15.23 2.20
CA GLN A 118 6.56 16.40 2.34
C GLN A 118 7.99 15.92 2.56
N GLY A 119 8.97 16.64 1.98
CA GLY A 119 10.38 16.26 1.96
C GLY A 119 11.23 17.41 1.42
N PRO A 120 12.57 17.31 1.46
CA PRO A 120 13.48 18.42 1.12
C PRO A 120 13.28 19.00 -0.28
N ASP A 121 12.80 18.19 -1.24
CA ASP A 121 12.54 18.56 -2.64
C ASP A 121 11.11 18.24 -3.11
N ALA A 122 10.13 18.14 -2.19
CA ALA A 122 8.71 17.88 -2.51
C ALA A 122 7.86 19.16 -2.57
#